data_AF-A0A165MWQ4-F1
#
_entry.id   AF-A0A165MWQ4-F1
#
_cell.length_a   1.000
_cell.length_b   1.000
_cell.length_c   1.000
_cell.angle_alpha   90.00
_cell.angle_beta   90.00
_cell.angle_gamma   90.00
#
_symmetry.space_group_name_H-M   'P 1'
#
loop_
_entity.id
_entity.type
_entity.pdbx_description
1 polymer ?
#
loop_
_entity_poly.entity_id
_entity_poly.type
_entity_poly.pdbx_seq_one_letter_code
_entity_poly.pdbx_strand_id
1 'polypeptide(L)'
;QRAERLSAKWVAPTYAFYQPTPTIGHKDGRRYHDFHCMGKSGSCKHAVRRYLDGTNSGSTSNMRKHAKVCWGDAAVEAADAEGSADAARKSLAPASKQGTITAAFERTGKGKVTYKHTQHTKAEMRATIVKWVARSQRPFSIVEDEDFHELMKTGRPGLWIPSASTVARDVRTVFKNARKRVSNLLKAHDGALNFTTDAWTSPNH
;
A
#
# COMPACT_ATOMS: atom_id res chain seq x y z
N GLN A 1 30.10 19.01 8.45
CA GLN A 1 31.29 18.70 7.62
C GLN A 1 31.70 17.21 7.59
N ARG A 2 32.05 16.51 8.70
CA ARG A 2 32.47 15.08 8.62
C ARG A 2 31.33 14.05 8.65
N ALA A 3 30.19 14.38 9.27
CA ALA A 3 28.98 13.54 9.28
C ALA A 3 28.35 13.41 7.88
N GLU A 4 28.36 14.49 7.09
CA GLU A 4 27.83 14.54 5.71
C GLU A 4 28.62 13.64 4.73
N ARG A 5 29.92 13.42 4.97
CA ARG A 5 30.69 12.44 4.17
C ARG A 5 30.34 10.99 4.50
N LEU A 6 29.92 10.71 5.74
CA LEU A 6 29.54 9.37 6.17
C LEU A 6 28.09 9.03 5.82
N SER A 7 27.21 10.04 5.68
CA SER A 7 25.83 9.82 5.24
C SER A 7 25.72 9.28 3.82
N ALA A 8 26.70 9.55 2.95
CA ALA A 8 26.79 8.94 1.63
C ALA A 8 26.85 7.39 1.66
N LYS A 9 27.23 6.79 2.79
CA LYS A 9 27.27 5.33 2.97
C LYS A 9 25.94 4.75 3.49
N TRP A 10 24.97 5.57 3.86
CA TRP A 10 23.70 5.14 4.46
C TRP A 10 22.59 5.07 3.42
N VAL A 11 22.83 4.29 2.36
CA VAL A 11 21.94 4.18 1.19
C VAL A 11 20.82 3.15 1.36
N ALA A 12 20.95 2.23 2.33
CA ALA A 12 19.98 1.15 2.52
C ALA A 12 18.58 1.68 2.91
N PRO A 13 17.48 1.12 2.38
CA PRO A 13 16.12 1.58 2.68
C PRO A 13 15.76 1.70 4.16
N THR A 14 16.35 0.85 5.02
CA THR A 14 16.12 0.87 6.47
C THR A 14 16.45 2.23 7.13
N TYR A 15 17.35 3.04 6.56
CA TYR A 15 17.65 4.38 7.11
C TYR A 15 16.50 5.37 6.94
N ALA A 16 15.47 5.06 6.15
CA ALA A 16 14.32 5.92 5.96
C ALA A 16 13.42 6.04 7.21
N PHE A 17 13.47 5.05 8.11
CA PHE A 17 12.71 5.03 9.37
C PHE A 17 13.35 5.83 10.51
N TYR A 18 14.55 6.35 10.28
CA TYR A 18 15.37 7.02 11.28
C TYR A 18 15.72 8.45 10.84
N GLN A 19 16.04 9.29 11.82
CA GLN A 19 16.48 10.66 11.55
C GLN A 19 17.68 10.66 10.59
N PRO A 20 17.68 11.50 9.54
CA PRO A 20 18.75 11.54 8.55
C PRO A 20 20.12 11.85 9.14
N THR A 21 20.14 12.65 10.20
CA THR A 21 21.35 13.05 10.93
C THR A 21 21.39 12.32 12.27
N PRO A 22 22.27 11.31 12.45
CA PRO A 22 22.41 10.65 13.74
C PRO A 22 23.13 11.54 14.74
N THR A 23 22.91 11.28 16.02
CA THR A 23 23.68 11.92 17.09
C THR A 23 25.05 11.26 17.18
N ILE A 24 26.12 12.06 17.22
CA ILE A 24 27.50 11.55 17.33
C ILE A 24 27.89 11.59 18.80
N GLY A 25 28.23 10.43 19.35
CA GLY A 25 28.67 10.30 20.73
C GLY A 25 30.01 9.59 20.86
N HIS A 26 30.58 9.68 22.06
CA HIS A 26 31.80 8.97 22.46
C HIS A 26 31.51 8.21 23.75
N LYS A 27 31.94 6.95 23.82
CA LYS A 27 31.88 6.14 25.05
C LYS A 27 33.16 5.32 25.11
N ASP A 28 33.86 5.37 26.25
CA ASP A 28 35.11 4.64 26.48
C ASP A 28 36.16 4.88 25.37
N GLY A 29 36.29 6.13 24.91
CA GLY A 29 37.20 6.52 23.81
C GLY A 29 36.73 6.12 22.40
N ARG A 30 35.62 5.38 22.27
CA ARG A 30 35.08 4.89 21.00
C ARG A 30 33.97 5.80 20.48
N ARG A 31 34.03 6.15 19.19
CA ARG A 31 33.00 6.97 18.52
C ARG A 31 31.85 6.11 18.03
N TYR A 32 30.63 6.58 18.24
CA TYR A 32 29.41 5.95 17.74
C TYR A 32 28.43 6.96 17.14
N HIS A 33 27.51 6.44 16.32
CA HIS A 33 26.32 7.13 15.82
C HIS A 33 25.07 6.53 16.45
N ASP A 34 24.23 7.37 17.03
CA ASP A 34 22.89 7.00 17.52
C ASP A 34 21.83 7.41 16.49
N PHE A 35 21.21 6.42 15.86
CA PHE A 35 20.12 6.62 14.90
C PHE A 35 18.78 6.61 15.63
N HIS A 36 18.12 7.76 15.68
CA HIS A 36 16.83 7.93 16.38
C HIS A 36 15.66 7.56 15.47
N CYS A 37 14.75 6.73 15.97
CA CYS A 37 13.56 6.32 15.24
C CYS A 37 12.59 7.50 15.05
N MET A 38 11.91 7.55 13.89
CA MET A 38 10.87 8.56 13.60
C MET A 38 9.43 8.03 13.79
N GLY A 39 9.28 6.79 14.27
CA GLY A 39 7.99 6.09 14.34
C GLY A 39 7.01 6.64 15.38
N LYS A 40 5.74 6.23 15.26
CA LYS A 40 4.59 6.70 16.08
C LYS A 40 4.51 8.23 16.16
N SER A 41 4.62 8.91 15.02
CA SER A 41 4.56 10.38 14.93
C SER A 41 5.57 11.10 15.84
N GLY A 42 6.80 10.59 15.93
CA GLY A 42 7.88 11.16 16.75
C GLY A 42 7.83 10.82 18.25
N SER A 43 6.87 9.98 18.69
CA SER A 43 6.78 9.54 20.10
C SER A 43 7.69 8.36 20.45
N CYS A 44 8.26 7.67 19.45
CA CYS A 44 9.23 6.60 19.68
C CYS A 44 10.58 7.17 20.13
N LYS A 45 11.00 6.85 21.36
CA LYS A 45 12.30 7.27 21.92
C LYS A 45 13.45 6.29 21.63
N HIS A 46 13.22 5.27 20.82
CA HIS A 46 14.23 4.25 20.56
C HIS A 46 15.34 4.79 19.65
N ALA A 47 16.59 4.60 20.06
CA ALA A 47 17.76 4.90 19.26
C ALA A 47 18.63 3.65 19.10
N VAL A 48 19.14 3.43 17.89
CA VAL A 48 20.06 2.34 17.61
C VAL A 48 21.48 2.89 17.58
N ARG A 49 22.28 2.48 18.56
CA ARG A 49 23.70 2.84 18.67
C ARG A 49 24.56 1.99 17.74
N ARG A 50 25.46 2.65 17.01
CA ARG A 50 26.43 1.99 16.14
C ARG A 50 27.82 2.56 16.28
N TYR A 51 28.77 1.75 16.74
CA TYR A 51 30.17 2.10 16.80
C TYR A 51 30.82 2.08 15.41
N LEU A 52 31.75 3.00 15.16
CA LEU A 52 32.38 3.20 13.85
C LEU A 52 33.66 2.40 13.64
N ASP A 53 34.20 1.82 14.71
CA ASP A 53 35.49 1.12 14.75
C ASP A 53 35.39 -0.38 14.50
N GLY A 54 34.18 -0.93 14.40
CA GLY A 54 33.94 -2.35 14.16
C GLY A 54 33.78 -2.72 12.68
N THR A 55 34.08 -3.97 12.36
CA THR A 55 33.86 -4.61 11.03
C THR A 55 32.39 -4.57 10.61
N ASN A 56 31.48 -4.52 11.59
CA ASN A 56 30.03 -4.46 11.39
C ASN A 56 29.47 -3.02 11.37
N SER A 57 30.31 -2.01 11.19
CA SER A 57 29.90 -0.60 11.14
C SER A 57 28.92 -0.26 10.00
N GLY A 58 28.71 -1.18 9.04
CA GLY A 58 27.70 -1.07 7.98
C GLY A 58 26.39 -1.85 8.25
N SER A 59 26.30 -2.67 9.29
CA SER A 59 25.14 -3.55 9.51
C SER A 59 23.88 -2.77 9.91
N THR A 60 22.74 -3.16 9.33
CA THR A 60 21.41 -2.54 9.56
C THR A 60 20.43 -3.48 10.25
N SER A 61 20.84 -4.70 10.64
CA SER A 61 19.93 -5.74 11.17
C SER A 61 19.13 -5.27 12.39
N ASN A 62 19.78 -4.61 13.35
CA ASN A 62 19.10 -4.10 14.56
C ASN A 62 18.13 -2.97 14.24
N MET A 63 18.50 -2.10 13.30
CA MET A 63 17.62 -1.04 12.81
C MET A 63 16.38 -1.64 12.13
N ARG A 64 16.58 -2.67 11.32
CA ARG A 64 15.50 -3.37 10.62
C ARG A 64 14.54 -4.06 11.58
N LYS A 65 15.07 -4.76 12.60
CA LYS A 65 14.27 -5.40 13.65
C LYS A 65 13.38 -4.39 14.37
N HIS A 66 13.94 -3.25 14.77
CA HIS A 66 13.16 -2.20 15.41
C HIS A 66 12.12 -1.59 14.45
N ALA A 67 12.50 -1.30 13.20
CA ALA A 67 11.60 -0.73 12.20
C ALA A 67 10.36 -1.62 11.98
N LYS A 68 10.53 -2.95 11.92
CA LYS A 68 9.42 -3.91 11.81
C LYS A 68 8.46 -3.82 13.00
N VAL A 69 9.00 -3.75 14.22
CA VAL A 69 8.17 -3.63 15.44
C VAL A 69 7.48 -2.26 15.53
N CYS A 70 8.14 -1.19 15.08
CA CYS A 70 7.66 0.17 15.27
C CYS A 70 6.72 0.66 14.15
N TRP A 71 7.00 0.28 12.90
CA TRP A 71 6.27 0.71 11.69
C TRP A 71 5.47 -0.42 11.04
N GLY A 72 5.70 -1.67 11.43
CA GLY A 72 5.07 -2.85 10.84
C GLY A 72 5.86 -3.45 9.68
N ASP A 73 5.72 -4.76 9.47
CA ASP A 73 6.42 -5.48 8.39
C ASP A 73 6.09 -4.92 7.01
N ALA A 74 4.83 -4.59 6.75
CA ALA A 74 4.39 -4.06 5.46
C ALA A 74 5.05 -2.72 5.10
N ALA A 75 5.30 -1.83 6.08
CA ALA A 75 5.98 -0.56 5.85
C ALA A 75 7.46 -0.77 5.52
N VAL A 76 8.11 -1.72 6.20
CA VAL A 76 9.51 -2.08 5.93
C VAL A 76 9.65 -2.70 4.54
N GLU A 77 8.77 -3.63 4.17
CA GLU A 77 8.77 -4.24 2.83
C GLU A 77 8.50 -3.23 1.73
N ALA A 78 7.60 -2.26 1.94
CA ALA A 78 7.36 -1.18 1.00
C ALA A 78 8.61 -0.29 0.81
N ALA A 79 9.30 0.05 1.90
CA ALA A 79 10.55 0.80 1.82
C ALA A 79 11.65 0.01 1.09
N ASP A 80 11.75 -1.30 1.32
CA ASP A 80 12.74 -2.15 0.64
C ASP A 80 12.54 -2.13 -0.89
N ALA A 81 11.29 -2.08 -1.35
CA ALA A 81 10.96 -2.03 -2.78
C ALA A 81 11.43 -0.75 -3.48
N GLU A 82 11.64 0.35 -2.74
CA GLU A 82 12.12 1.64 -3.26
C GLU A 82 13.63 1.66 -3.54
N GLY A 83 14.38 0.66 -3.07
CA GLY A 83 15.79 0.45 -3.38
C GLY A 83 16.79 1.43 -2.74
N SER A 84 16.35 2.58 -2.21
CA SER A 84 17.21 3.54 -1.52
C SER A 84 16.54 4.22 -0.33
N ALA A 85 17.35 4.69 0.63
CA ALA A 85 16.88 5.44 1.79
C ALA A 85 16.10 6.71 1.41
N ASP A 86 16.55 7.45 0.39
CA ASP A 86 15.92 8.72 0.01
C ASP A 86 14.61 8.53 -0.75
N ALA A 87 14.52 7.51 -1.62
CA ALA A 87 13.26 7.15 -2.26
C ALA A 87 12.24 6.68 -1.20
N ALA A 88 12.65 5.80 -0.29
CA ALA A 88 11.81 5.34 0.81
C ALA A 88 11.36 6.50 1.74
N ARG A 89 12.20 7.50 2.02
CA ARG A 89 11.80 8.68 2.80
C ARG A 89 10.71 9.51 2.12
N LYS A 90 10.76 9.67 0.80
CA LYS A 90 9.71 10.37 0.06
C LYS A 90 8.37 9.64 0.18
N SER A 91 8.39 8.31 0.11
CA SER A 91 7.20 7.47 0.27
C SER A 91 6.68 7.41 1.71
N LEU A 92 7.55 7.60 2.71
CA LEU A 92 7.19 7.65 4.14
C LEU A 92 6.83 9.05 4.65
N ALA A 93 7.11 10.10 3.88
CA ALA A 93 6.76 11.46 4.26
C ALA A 93 5.22 11.57 4.42
N PRO A 94 4.73 12.27 5.45
CA PRO A 94 3.30 12.55 5.55
C PRO A 94 2.88 13.25 4.25
N ALA A 95 1.82 12.73 3.62
CA ALA A 95 1.26 13.31 2.42
C ALA A 95 1.11 14.82 2.64
N SER A 96 1.74 15.61 1.75
CA SER A 96 1.63 17.06 1.79
C SER A 96 0.17 17.48 1.97
N LYS A 97 -0.09 18.44 2.85
CA LYS A 97 -1.44 19.00 3.08
C LYS A 97 -2.04 19.64 1.82
N GLN A 98 -1.23 19.87 0.79
CA GLN A 98 -1.63 20.38 -0.52
C GLN A 98 -1.74 19.29 -1.61
N GLY A 99 -1.66 18.01 -1.25
CA GLY A 99 -1.86 16.92 -2.20
C GLY A 99 -3.30 16.86 -2.70
N THR A 100 -3.48 16.58 -3.99
CA THR A 100 -4.81 16.28 -4.54
C THR A 100 -5.38 15.03 -3.86
N ILE A 101 -6.70 14.98 -3.68
CA ILE A 101 -7.39 13.80 -3.12
C ILE A 101 -7.03 12.51 -3.87
N THR A 102 -6.72 12.60 -5.17
CA THR A 102 -6.24 11.49 -5.99
C THR A 102 -4.86 10.99 -5.55
N ALA A 103 -3.92 11.87 -5.21
CA ALA A 103 -2.61 11.48 -4.69
C ALA A 103 -2.72 10.80 -3.32
N ALA A 104 -3.67 11.23 -2.47
CA ALA A 104 -3.94 10.59 -1.19
C ALA A 104 -4.54 9.17 -1.32
N PHE A 105 -5.09 8.83 -2.50
CA PHE A 105 -5.72 7.53 -2.77
C PHE A 105 -5.03 6.70 -3.84
N GLU A 106 -3.91 7.16 -4.37
CA GLU A 106 -3.16 6.43 -5.39
C GLU A 106 -2.55 5.17 -4.75
N ARG A 107 -2.87 4.01 -5.33
CA ARG A 107 -2.27 2.73 -4.90
C ARG A 107 -0.97 2.54 -5.66
N THR A 108 0.15 2.57 -4.95
CA THR A 108 1.47 2.22 -5.48
C THR A 108 1.52 0.73 -5.85
N GLY A 109 2.05 0.45 -7.05
CA GLY A 109 2.26 -0.91 -7.56
C GLY A 109 1.05 -1.49 -8.33
N LYS A 110 0.99 -1.26 -9.65
CA LYS A 110 0.22 -2.13 -10.55
C LYS A 110 1.06 -3.40 -10.74
N GLY A 111 0.87 -4.40 -9.88
CA GLY A 111 1.54 -5.70 -10.02
C GLY A 111 1.34 -6.27 -11.43
N LYS A 112 2.34 -7.00 -11.94
CA LYS A 112 2.26 -7.67 -13.25
C LYS A 112 0.98 -8.52 -13.30
N VAL A 113 0.20 -8.39 -14.38
CA VAL A 113 -0.96 -9.26 -14.59
C VAL A 113 -0.44 -10.69 -14.70
N THR A 114 -0.83 -11.53 -13.74
CA THR A 114 -0.53 -12.95 -13.73
C THR A 114 -1.80 -13.75 -13.97
N TYR A 115 -1.64 -14.89 -14.63
CA TYR A 115 -2.72 -15.83 -14.92
C TYR A 115 -2.48 -17.10 -14.11
N LYS A 116 -3.54 -17.65 -13.52
CA LYS A 116 -3.47 -18.94 -12.85
C LYS A 116 -3.64 -20.06 -13.88
N HIS A 117 -2.84 -21.11 -13.77
CA HIS A 117 -3.04 -22.34 -14.55
C HIS A 117 -4.20 -23.20 -13.99
N THR A 118 -4.57 -22.99 -12.73
CA THR A 118 -5.64 -23.72 -12.05
C THR A 118 -6.97 -22.98 -12.14
N GLN A 119 -8.07 -23.72 -12.06
CA GLN A 119 -9.42 -23.15 -12.01
C GLN A 119 -9.64 -22.34 -10.74
N HIS A 120 -10.43 -21.27 -10.85
CA HIS A 120 -10.87 -20.51 -9.69
C HIS A 120 -11.73 -21.36 -8.76
N THR A 121 -11.53 -21.20 -7.46
CA THR A 121 -12.53 -21.63 -6.48
C THR A 121 -13.82 -20.82 -6.66
N LYS A 122 -14.96 -21.29 -6.13
CA LYS A 122 -16.23 -20.54 -6.21
C LYS A 122 -16.11 -19.13 -5.62
N ALA A 123 -15.36 -18.98 -4.53
CA ALA A 123 -15.11 -17.68 -3.90
C ALA A 123 -14.27 -16.75 -4.80
N GLU A 124 -13.21 -17.29 -5.41
CA GLU A 124 -12.38 -16.54 -6.35
C GLU A 124 -13.18 -16.13 -7.60
N MET A 125 -14.00 -17.03 -8.14
CA MET A 125 -14.87 -16.73 -9.28
C MET A 125 -15.82 -15.58 -8.97
N ARG A 126 -16.53 -15.62 -7.83
CA ARG A 126 -17.42 -14.53 -7.40
C ARG A 126 -16.67 -13.20 -7.32
N ALA A 127 -15.50 -13.18 -6.68
CA ALA A 127 -14.71 -11.97 -6.53
C ALA A 127 -14.23 -11.42 -7.89
N THR A 128 -13.77 -12.29 -8.79
CA THR A 128 -13.31 -11.92 -10.13
C THR A 128 -14.43 -11.36 -10.98
N ILE A 129 -15.60 -12.01 -11.00
CA ILE A 129 -16.77 -11.56 -11.76
C ILE A 129 -17.29 -10.21 -11.23
N VAL A 130 -17.43 -10.06 -9.90
CA VAL A 130 -17.85 -8.79 -9.29
C VAL A 130 -16.90 -7.66 -9.67
N LYS A 131 -15.59 -7.92 -9.61
CA LYS A 131 -14.56 -6.95 -10.01
C LYS A 131 -14.68 -6.58 -11.49
N TRP A 132 -14.90 -7.55 -12.38
CA TRP A 132 -15.04 -7.32 -13.81
C TRP A 132 -16.30 -6.48 -14.12
N VAL A 133 -17.46 -6.93 -13.66
CA VAL A 133 -18.75 -6.29 -13.89
C VAL A 133 -18.77 -4.86 -13.37
N ALA A 134 -18.28 -4.63 -12.14
CA ALA A 134 -18.25 -3.30 -11.54
C ALA A 134 -17.27 -2.36 -12.26
N ARG A 135 -16.12 -2.87 -12.71
CA ARG A 135 -15.09 -2.06 -13.40
C ARG A 135 -15.49 -1.67 -14.81
N SER A 136 -16.14 -2.58 -15.51
CA SER A 136 -16.52 -2.41 -16.91
C SER A 136 -17.98 -2.00 -17.08
N GLN A 137 -18.69 -1.69 -15.99
CA GLN A 137 -20.10 -1.28 -15.96
C GLN A 137 -21.01 -2.22 -16.78
N ARG A 138 -20.78 -3.53 -16.66
CA ARG A 138 -21.55 -4.54 -17.40
C ARG A 138 -22.88 -4.83 -16.70
N PRO A 139 -23.94 -5.19 -17.43
CA PRO A 139 -25.17 -5.70 -16.82
C PRO A 139 -24.89 -7.03 -16.10
N PHE A 140 -25.61 -7.32 -15.01
CA PHE A 140 -25.40 -8.54 -14.24
C PHE A 140 -25.75 -9.81 -15.02
N SER A 141 -26.67 -9.72 -15.97
CA SER A 141 -27.09 -10.81 -16.85
C SER A 141 -26.00 -11.30 -17.81
N ILE A 142 -24.91 -10.53 -17.99
CA ILE A 142 -23.80 -10.93 -18.88
C ILE A 142 -23.18 -12.28 -18.49
N VAL A 143 -23.30 -12.68 -17.22
CA VAL A 143 -22.75 -13.95 -16.74
C VAL A 143 -23.60 -15.17 -17.11
N GLU A 144 -24.82 -14.94 -17.59
CA GLU A 144 -25.78 -15.97 -18.01
C GLU A 144 -25.82 -16.11 -19.53
N ASP A 145 -25.04 -15.28 -20.24
CA ASP A 145 -24.90 -15.32 -21.69
C ASP A 145 -24.30 -16.66 -22.17
N GLU A 146 -24.84 -17.18 -23.28
CA GLU A 146 -24.47 -18.51 -23.79
C GLU A 146 -23.05 -18.52 -24.35
N ASP A 147 -22.67 -17.52 -25.13
CA ASP A 147 -21.31 -17.39 -25.70
C ASP A 147 -20.28 -17.20 -24.58
N PHE A 148 -20.64 -16.45 -23.54
CA PHE A 148 -19.82 -16.33 -22.33
C PHE A 148 -19.64 -17.68 -21.63
N HIS A 149 -20.69 -18.49 -21.51
CA HIS A 149 -20.60 -19.83 -20.94
C HIS A 149 -19.71 -20.74 -21.78
N GLU A 150 -19.85 -20.72 -23.11
CA GLU A 150 -19.00 -21.48 -24.03
C GLU A 150 -17.52 -21.10 -23.83
N LEU A 151 -17.21 -19.80 -23.89
CA LEU A 151 -15.84 -19.29 -23.70
C LEU A 151 -15.24 -19.70 -22.35
N MET A 152 -16.01 -19.61 -21.27
CA MET A 152 -15.52 -19.87 -19.93
C MET A 152 -15.37 -21.37 -19.65
N LYS A 153 -16.31 -22.21 -20.13
CA LYS A 153 -16.34 -23.65 -19.86
C LYS A 153 -15.59 -24.49 -20.88
N THR A 154 -15.21 -23.95 -22.04
CA THR A 154 -14.35 -24.65 -23.00
C THR A 154 -13.02 -25.01 -22.35
N GLY A 155 -12.64 -26.29 -22.39
CA GLY A 155 -11.49 -26.85 -21.68
C GLY A 155 -11.63 -26.92 -20.15
N ARG A 156 -12.76 -26.47 -19.59
CA ARG A 156 -13.04 -26.37 -18.14
C ARG A 156 -14.52 -26.66 -17.84
N PRO A 157 -15.06 -27.85 -18.19
CA PRO A 157 -16.50 -28.12 -18.08
C PRO A 157 -17.04 -28.05 -16.64
N GLY A 158 -16.21 -28.37 -15.64
CA GLY A 158 -16.55 -28.25 -14.22
C GLY A 158 -16.51 -26.83 -13.65
N LEU A 159 -16.20 -25.81 -14.47
CA LEU A 159 -16.11 -24.43 -14.00
C LEU A 159 -17.50 -23.91 -13.57
N TRP A 160 -17.62 -23.58 -12.29
CA TRP A 160 -18.83 -22.98 -11.75
C TRP A 160 -18.87 -21.47 -12.06
N ILE A 161 -20.01 -21.00 -12.59
CA ILE A 161 -20.28 -19.59 -12.90
C ILE A 161 -21.47 -19.14 -12.03
N PRO A 162 -21.39 -17.97 -11.37
CA PRO A 162 -22.50 -17.46 -10.57
C PRO A 162 -23.66 -16.97 -11.46
N SER A 163 -24.89 -17.07 -10.96
CA SER A 163 -26.05 -16.42 -11.58
C SER A 163 -26.00 -14.90 -11.47
N ALA A 164 -26.75 -14.19 -12.32
CA ALA A 164 -26.87 -12.74 -12.29
C ALA A 164 -27.39 -12.23 -10.93
N SER A 165 -28.32 -12.96 -10.31
CA SER A 165 -28.82 -12.64 -8.96
C SER A 165 -27.74 -12.78 -7.88
N THR A 166 -26.82 -13.72 -8.03
CA THR A 166 -25.66 -13.86 -7.14
C THR A 166 -24.68 -12.70 -7.33
N VAL A 167 -24.38 -12.34 -8.58
CA VAL A 167 -23.53 -11.19 -8.90
C VAL A 167 -24.13 -9.90 -8.33
N ALA A 168 -25.43 -9.67 -8.49
CA ALA A 168 -26.11 -8.49 -7.96
C ALA A 168 -25.99 -8.40 -6.41
N ARG A 169 -26.20 -9.51 -5.70
CA ARG A 169 -26.04 -9.57 -4.23
C ARG A 169 -24.61 -9.27 -3.80
N ASP A 170 -23.63 -9.81 -4.52
CA ASP A 170 -22.22 -9.62 -4.20
C ASP A 170 -21.75 -8.19 -4.50
N VAL A 171 -22.16 -7.63 -5.64
CA VAL A 171 -21.89 -6.23 -6.00
C VAL A 171 -22.45 -5.29 -4.94
N ARG A 172 -23.70 -5.49 -4.47
CA ARG A 172 -24.28 -4.69 -3.37
C ARG A 172 -23.45 -4.80 -2.09
N THR A 173 -22.98 -6.00 -1.76
CA THR A 173 -22.16 -6.23 -0.56
C THR A 173 -20.82 -5.50 -0.68
N VAL A 174 -20.14 -5.63 -1.82
CA VAL A 174 -18.88 -4.92 -2.10
C VAL A 174 -19.10 -3.41 -2.08
N PHE A 175 -20.19 -2.90 -2.65
CA PHE A 175 -20.53 -1.47 -2.63
C PHE A 175 -20.71 -0.94 -1.20
N LYS A 176 -21.48 -1.63 -0.34
CA LYS A 176 -21.65 -1.22 1.06
C LYS A 176 -20.31 -1.13 1.80
N ASN A 177 -19.45 -2.11 1.59
CA ASN A 177 -18.11 -2.15 2.20
C ASN A 177 -17.19 -1.05 1.64
N ALA A 178 -17.20 -0.85 0.32
CA ALA A 178 -16.42 0.19 -0.35
C ALA A 178 -16.88 1.58 0.11
N ARG A 179 -18.19 1.84 0.17
CA ARG A 179 -18.77 3.09 0.68
C ARG A 179 -18.34 3.36 2.12
N LYS A 180 -18.35 2.35 3.00
CA LYS A 180 -17.86 2.50 4.38
C LYS A 180 -16.37 2.87 4.42
N ARG A 181 -15.55 2.22 3.59
CA ARG A 181 -14.11 2.53 3.50
C ARG A 181 -13.87 3.94 2.98
N VAL A 182 -14.51 4.34 1.89
CA VAL A 182 -14.41 5.69 1.34
C VAL A 182 -14.91 6.72 2.35
N SER A 183 -16.01 6.46 3.06
CA SER A 183 -16.50 7.36 4.11
C SER A 183 -15.47 7.56 5.22
N ASN A 184 -14.81 6.50 5.68
CA ASN A 184 -13.74 6.62 6.68
C ASN A 184 -12.55 7.42 6.14
N LEU A 185 -12.17 7.20 4.88
CA LEU A 185 -11.08 7.93 4.23
C LEU A 185 -11.39 9.42 4.09
N LEU A 186 -12.62 9.77 3.70
CA LEU A 186 -13.07 11.17 3.62
C LEU A 186 -13.12 11.84 4.98
N LYS A 187 -13.57 11.14 6.03
CA LYS A 187 -13.59 11.67 7.41
C LYS A 187 -12.20 11.91 8.00
N ALA A 188 -11.22 11.11 7.60
CA ALA A 188 -9.83 11.23 8.05
C ALA A 188 -9.01 12.22 7.20
N HIS A 189 -9.60 12.81 6.17
CA HIS A 189 -8.91 13.76 5.30
C HIS A 189 -8.94 15.16 5.93
N ASP A 190 -7.75 15.69 6.26
CA ASP A 190 -7.59 17.02 6.88
C ASP A 190 -7.69 18.19 5.89
N GLY A 191 -7.90 17.91 4.59
CA GLY A 191 -8.02 18.91 3.53
C GLY A 191 -9.48 19.32 3.24
N ALA A 192 -9.64 20.33 2.39
CA ALA A 192 -10.97 20.80 1.96
C ALA A 192 -11.64 19.78 1.02
N LEU A 193 -12.95 19.58 1.20
CA LEU A 193 -13.79 18.75 0.33
C LEU A 193 -14.75 19.65 -0.47
N ASN A 194 -14.71 19.54 -1.79
CA ASN A 194 -15.64 20.24 -2.67
C ASN A 194 -16.77 19.29 -3.07
N PHE A 195 -18.01 19.71 -2.89
CA PHE A 195 -19.20 18.96 -3.31
C PHE A 195 -19.85 19.68 -4.48
N THR A 196 -20.07 18.96 -5.58
CA THR A 196 -20.88 19.42 -6.70
C THR A 196 -22.16 18.60 -6.73
N THR A 197 -23.29 19.26 -6.99
CA THR A 197 -24.57 18.60 -7.17
C THR A 197 -24.96 18.77 -8.62
N ASP A 198 -25.17 17.66 -9.30
CA ASP A 198 -25.71 17.65 -10.66
C ASP A 198 -27.19 17.31 -10.58
N ALA A 199 -28.02 18.12 -11.23
CA ALA A 199 -29.47 18.04 -11.18
C ALA A 199 -30.03 18.22 -12.60
N TRP A 200 -30.12 17.12 -13.34
CA TRP A 200 -30.78 17.08 -14.64
C TRP A 200 -32.12 16.35 -14.53
N THR A 201 -33.08 16.74 -15.37
CA THR A 201 -34.35 16.06 -15.55
C THR A 201 -34.25 15.12 -16.75
N SER A 202 -34.59 13.84 -16.58
CA SER A 202 -34.69 12.89 -17.70
C SER A 202 -36.16 12.79 -18.13
N PRO A 203 -36.50 12.99 -19.41
CA PRO A 203 -37.88 12.93 -19.90
C PRO A 203 -38.40 11.50 -20.11
N ASN A 204 -37.81 10.48 -19.46
CA ASN A 204 -38.24 9.09 -19.63
C ASN A 204 -39.59 8.85 -18.93
N HIS A 205 -40.66 9.04 -19.70
CA HIS A 205 -41.99 8.47 -19.50
C HIS A 205 -42.21 7.29 -20.46
#